data_AF-A0A6H2NT56-F1
#
_entry.id   AF-A0A6H2NT56-F1
#
_cell.length_a   1.000
_cell.length_b   1.000
_cell.length_c   1.000
_cell.angle_alpha   90.00
_cell.angle_beta   90.00
_cell.angle_gamma   90.00
#
_symmetry.space_group_name_H-M   'P 1'
#
loop_
_entity.id
_entity.type
_entity.pdbx_description
1 polymer ?
#
loop_
_entity_poly.entity_id
_entity_poly.type
_entity_poly.pdbx_seq_one_letter_code
_entity_poly.pdbx_strand_id
1 'polypeptide(L)'
;MRLITSFLLAIFLITQSGCTTLIIGGVVATATAITMQDKSLGNIIDDTTMVIRINKGLLKHGLFSSIKVKVSEGRVLLIGSVDTPEKQLTAEKIAWQQKEIKEVINEIRVIPIKMASMLDVTVDGMITAEISTRLLGKRNIKSINYSVNTVDRVVYLMGIAQNKAELKAVIAIARKVKGVKQVVSYVRYRYSKLRH
;
A
#
# COMPACT_ATOMS: atom_id res chain seq x y z
N MET A 1 -38.19 18.36 -46.08
CA MET A 1 -37.15 17.34 -45.75
C MET A 1 -35.75 17.92 -45.60
N ARG A 2 -35.31 18.90 -46.41
CA ARG A 2 -33.98 19.53 -46.28
C ARG A 2 -33.73 20.33 -44.98
N LEU A 3 -34.76 20.96 -44.40
CA LEU A 3 -34.64 21.69 -43.12
C LEU A 3 -34.48 20.74 -41.92
N ILE A 4 -35.17 19.60 -41.94
CA ILE A 4 -35.13 18.60 -40.86
C ILE A 4 -33.76 17.88 -40.86
N THR A 5 -33.22 17.57 -42.04
CA THR A 5 -31.85 17.03 -42.17
C THR A 5 -30.79 18.03 -41.74
N SER A 6 -30.99 19.33 -41.97
CA SER A 6 -30.05 20.38 -41.53
C SER A 6 -30.06 20.57 -40.00
N PHE A 7 -31.24 20.45 -39.38
CA PHE A 7 -31.38 20.52 -37.92
C PHE A 7 -30.80 19.29 -37.19
N LEU A 8 -30.99 18.09 -37.77
CA LEU A 8 -30.38 16.84 -37.27
C LEU A 8 -28.85 16.82 -37.42
N LEU A 9 -28.31 17.44 -38.47
CA LEU A 9 -26.85 17.55 -38.67
C LEU A 9 -26.22 18.56 -37.71
N ALA A 10 -26.91 19.66 -37.39
CA ALA A 10 -26.44 20.67 -36.43
C ALA A 10 -26.38 20.14 -34.97
N ILE A 11 -27.32 19.27 -34.59
CA ILE A 11 -27.32 18.63 -33.26
C ILE A 11 -26.16 17.64 -33.10
N PHE A 12 -25.72 16.98 -34.19
CA PHE A 12 -24.58 16.06 -34.15
C PHE A 12 -23.25 16.79 -33.91
N LEU A 13 -23.07 18.01 -34.42
CA LEU A 13 -21.84 18.81 -34.20
C LEU A 13 -21.68 19.34 -32.76
N ILE A 14 -22.76 19.52 -32.01
CA ILE A 14 -22.70 20.04 -30.62
C ILE A 14 -22.32 18.93 -29.63
N THR A 15 -22.49 17.66 -30.00
CA THR A 15 -22.10 16.50 -29.17
C THR A 15 -20.62 16.09 -29.28
N GLN A 16 -19.82 16.80 -30.10
CA GLN A 16 -18.37 16.62 -30.17
C GLN A 16 -17.56 17.60 -29.31
N SER A 17 -18.19 18.42 -28.44
CA SER A 17 -17.52 18.92 -27.23
C SER A 17 -17.45 17.82 -26.15
N GLY A 18 -17.17 16.59 -26.58
CA GLY A 18 -16.68 15.54 -25.71
C GLY A 18 -15.34 16.00 -25.17
N CYS A 19 -15.28 16.08 -23.85
CA CYS A 19 -14.10 16.38 -23.07
C CYS A 19 -13.01 15.36 -23.43
N THR A 20 -12.18 15.66 -24.43
CA THR A 20 -10.83 15.16 -24.47
C THR A 20 -10.13 15.87 -23.32
N THR A 21 -10.25 15.30 -22.11
CA THR A 21 -9.16 15.40 -21.15
C THR A 21 -7.98 14.74 -21.83
N LEU A 22 -7.28 15.56 -22.58
CA LEU A 22 -5.94 15.30 -23.05
C LEU A 22 -5.16 15.08 -21.75
N ILE A 23 -5.01 13.81 -21.40
CA ILE A 23 -3.98 13.32 -20.47
C ILE A 23 -2.66 13.59 -21.19
N ILE A 24 -2.31 14.86 -21.31
CA ILE A 24 -0.95 15.35 -21.42
C ILE A 24 -0.67 15.87 -20.01
N GLY A 25 -0.36 14.92 -19.13
CA GLY A 25 0.38 15.21 -17.93
C GLY A 25 1.76 15.72 -18.34
N GLY A 26 2.11 16.92 -17.86
CA GLY A 26 3.32 17.66 -18.21
C GLY A 26 3.05 18.54 -19.43
N VAL A 27 2.98 19.86 -19.36
CA VAL A 27 4.06 20.73 -18.87
C VAL A 27 3.53 22.05 -18.26
N VAL A 28 2.23 22.25 -18.11
CA VAL A 28 1.68 23.59 -17.83
C VAL A 28 0.69 23.60 -16.65
N ALA A 29 1.19 23.29 -15.44
CA ALA A 29 0.51 23.67 -14.20
C ALA A 29 1.51 23.80 -13.04
N THR A 30 2.02 25.03 -12.88
CA THR A 30 2.66 25.56 -11.66
C THR A 30 3.91 24.84 -11.13
N ALA A 31 5.05 25.51 -11.24
CA ALA A 31 6.35 25.13 -10.65
C ALA A 31 6.34 24.94 -9.11
N THR A 32 5.20 25.05 -8.43
CA THR A 32 5.05 24.88 -6.98
C THR A 32 4.51 23.50 -6.58
N ALA A 33 3.94 22.71 -7.50
CA ALA A 33 3.34 21.40 -7.17
C ALA A 33 4.35 20.23 -7.15
N ILE A 34 5.54 20.40 -7.75
CA ILE A 34 6.57 19.34 -7.83
C ILE A 34 7.26 19.01 -6.50
N THR A 35 6.90 19.66 -5.39
CA THR A 35 7.47 19.35 -4.06
C THR A 35 6.66 18.33 -3.25
N MET A 36 5.57 17.78 -3.80
CA MET A 36 4.70 16.81 -3.11
C MET A 36 4.78 15.39 -3.67
N GLN A 37 5.96 14.91 -4.06
CA GLN A 37 6.15 13.48 -4.30
C GLN A 37 7.47 13.01 -3.68
N ASP A 38 7.48 12.83 -2.35
CA ASP A 38 8.60 12.19 -1.62
C ASP A 38 8.81 10.71 -2.02
N LYS A 39 7.98 10.15 -2.93
CA LYS A 39 8.23 8.88 -3.61
C LYS A 39 8.52 9.13 -5.09
N SER A 40 9.79 9.13 -5.46
CA SER A 40 10.21 9.10 -6.87
C SER A 40 9.49 7.96 -7.59
N LEU A 41 8.96 8.23 -8.78
CA LEU A 41 8.27 7.23 -9.61
C LEU A 41 9.14 5.99 -9.85
N GLY A 42 10.48 6.15 -9.90
CA GLY A 42 11.43 5.03 -9.99
C GLY A 42 11.32 4.07 -8.80
N ASN A 43 11.35 4.59 -7.57
CA ASN A 43 11.25 3.77 -6.35
C ASN A 43 9.93 2.97 -6.30
N ILE A 44 8.83 3.49 -6.87
CA ILE A 44 7.54 2.80 -6.91
C ILE A 44 7.58 1.62 -7.90
N ILE A 45 8.20 1.80 -9.05
CA ILE A 45 8.36 0.76 -10.07
C ILE A 45 9.27 -0.36 -9.52
N ASP A 46 10.35 0.01 -8.85
CA ASP A 46 11.29 -0.94 -8.24
C ASP A 46 10.61 -1.75 -7.13
N ASP A 47 9.88 -1.08 -6.22
CA ASP A 47 9.11 -1.72 -5.15
C ASP A 47 8.06 -2.70 -5.70
N THR A 48 7.37 -2.32 -6.77
CA THR A 48 6.36 -3.19 -7.41
C THR A 48 7.01 -4.42 -8.02
N THR A 49 8.16 -4.24 -8.69
CA THR A 49 8.91 -5.35 -9.28
C THR A 49 9.45 -6.28 -8.18
N MET A 50 9.91 -5.74 -7.06
CA MET A 50 10.29 -6.53 -5.88
C MET A 50 9.12 -7.36 -5.36
N VAL A 51 7.93 -6.78 -5.18
CA VAL A 51 6.72 -7.51 -4.77
C VAL A 51 6.45 -8.68 -5.72
N ILE A 52 6.49 -8.45 -7.03
CA ILE A 52 6.25 -9.49 -8.05
C ILE A 52 7.28 -10.63 -7.93
N ARG A 53 8.58 -10.31 -7.80
CA ARG A 53 9.63 -11.33 -7.71
C ARG A 53 9.54 -12.15 -6.43
N ILE A 54 9.28 -11.51 -5.29
CA ILE A 54 9.08 -12.20 -4.01
C ILE A 54 7.86 -13.11 -4.10
N ASN A 55 6.72 -12.60 -4.57
CA ASN A 55 5.51 -13.40 -4.74
C ASN A 55 5.70 -14.59 -5.68
N LYS A 56 6.46 -14.41 -6.77
CA LYS A 56 6.84 -15.50 -7.67
C LYS A 56 7.67 -16.56 -6.95
N GLY A 57 8.61 -16.15 -6.09
CA GLY A 57 9.37 -17.07 -5.23
C GLY A 57 8.45 -17.82 -4.26
N LEU A 58 7.58 -17.11 -3.54
CA LEU A 58 6.63 -17.71 -2.60
C LEU A 58 5.67 -18.69 -3.29
N LEU A 59 5.21 -18.38 -4.51
CA LEU A 59 4.34 -19.25 -5.30
C LEU A 59 5.01 -20.61 -5.59
N LYS A 60 6.31 -20.62 -5.92
CA LYS A 60 7.06 -21.86 -6.17
C LYS A 60 7.13 -22.78 -4.94
N HIS A 61 7.00 -22.22 -3.75
CA HIS A 61 7.03 -22.95 -2.48
C HIS A 61 5.63 -23.14 -1.86
N GLY A 62 4.56 -22.79 -2.59
CA GLY A 62 3.18 -22.90 -2.09
C GLY A 62 2.82 -21.91 -0.97
N LEU A 63 3.60 -20.83 -0.80
CA LEU A 63 3.45 -19.88 0.29
C LEU A 63 2.68 -18.61 -0.10
N PHE A 64 2.41 -18.40 -1.39
CA PHE A 64 1.80 -17.17 -1.92
C PHE A 64 0.42 -16.86 -1.32
N SER A 65 -0.40 -17.88 -1.04
CA SER A 65 -1.71 -17.70 -0.41
C SER A 65 -1.65 -17.44 1.10
N SER A 66 -0.55 -17.85 1.74
CA SER A 66 -0.39 -17.83 3.19
C SER A 66 0.36 -16.58 3.69
N ILE A 67 1.09 -15.92 2.80
CA ILE A 67 1.98 -14.80 3.12
C ILE A 67 1.66 -13.61 2.21
N LYS A 68 1.26 -12.50 2.83
CA LYS A 68 1.10 -11.19 2.19
C LYS A 68 2.45 -10.47 2.20
N VAL A 69 2.86 -9.99 1.02
CA VAL A 69 4.10 -9.22 0.83
C VAL A 69 3.76 -7.74 0.65
N LYS A 70 4.45 -6.88 1.38
CA LYS A 70 4.41 -5.42 1.21
C LYS A 70 5.82 -4.89 1.10
N VAL A 71 6.03 -3.96 0.18
CA VAL A 71 7.33 -3.33 -0.01
C VAL A 71 7.15 -1.82 -0.03
N SER A 72 8.02 -1.12 0.69
CA SER A 72 8.11 0.34 0.66
C SER A 72 9.55 0.76 0.83
N GLU A 73 10.10 1.46 -0.16
CA GLU A 73 11.45 2.02 -0.17
C GLU A 73 12.56 0.97 0.01
N GLY A 74 12.38 -0.22 -0.57
CA GLY A 74 13.29 -1.36 -0.40
C GLY A 74 13.18 -2.09 0.94
N ARG A 75 12.17 -1.78 1.76
CA ARG A 75 11.87 -2.50 3.00
C ARG A 75 10.71 -3.46 2.76
N VAL A 76 10.93 -4.73 3.00
CA VAL A 76 9.94 -5.79 2.83
C VAL A 76 9.26 -6.09 4.15
N LEU A 77 7.95 -6.23 4.15
CA LEU A 77 7.16 -6.75 5.24
C LEU A 77 6.45 -8.03 4.77
N LEU A 78 6.73 -9.13 5.45
CA LEU A 78 6.11 -10.43 5.23
C LEU A 78 5.11 -10.67 6.37
N ILE A 79 3.83 -10.80 6.05
CA ILE A 79 2.76 -10.97 7.05
C ILE A 79 1.95 -12.21 6.70
N GLY A 80 1.66 -13.05 7.67
CA GLY A 80 0.81 -14.21 7.42
C GLY A 80 1.00 -15.30 8.46
N SER A 81 0.64 -16.51 8.09
CA SER A 81 0.80 -17.68 8.95
C SER A 81 1.27 -18.88 8.14
N VAL A 82 2.12 -19.71 8.74
CA VAL A 82 2.60 -20.98 8.17
C VAL A 82 2.53 -22.06 9.25
N ASP A 83 2.50 -23.33 8.85
CA ASP A 83 2.46 -24.48 9.76
C ASP A 83 3.82 -24.86 10.36
N THR A 84 4.92 -24.38 9.78
CA THR A 84 6.28 -24.86 10.08
C THR A 84 7.30 -23.72 10.09
N PRO A 85 8.27 -23.71 11.03
CA PRO A 85 9.35 -22.73 11.04
C PRO A 85 10.18 -22.72 9.74
N GLU A 86 10.33 -23.87 9.09
CA GLU A 86 11.09 -24.02 7.86
C GLU A 86 10.46 -23.20 6.71
N LYS A 87 9.12 -23.16 6.63
CA LYS A 87 8.40 -22.33 5.65
C LYS A 87 8.56 -20.84 5.94
N GLN A 88 8.57 -20.45 7.21
CA GLN A 88 8.85 -19.07 7.61
C GLN A 88 10.25 -18.64 7.16
N LEU A 89 11.27 -19.46 7.46
CA LEU A 89 12.66 -19.21 7.06
C LEU A 89 12.81 -19.18 5.53
N THR A 90 12.09 -20.06 4.82
CA THR A 90 12.07 -20.08 3.36
C THR A 90 11.52 -18.78 2.79
N ALA A 91 10.42 -18.26 3.33
CA ALA A 91 9.85 -16.98 2.90
C ALA A 91 10.81 -15.81 3.12
N GLU A 92 11.46 -15.77 4.28
CA GLU A 92 12.46 -14.76 4.61
C GLU A 92 13.68 -14.83 3.67
N LYS A 93 14.17 -16.03 3.38
CA LYS A 93 15.25 -16.25 2.41
C LYS A 93 14.87 -15.77 1.01
N ILE A 94 13.66 -16.08 0.54
CA ILE A 94 13.14 -15.62 -0.76
C ILE A 94 13.12 -14.10 -0.85
N ALA A 95 12.73 -13.43 0.23
CA ALA A 95 12.79 -11.99 0.32
C ALA A 95 14.25 -11.53 0.19
N TRP A 96 15.16 -11.92 1.09
CA TRP A 96 16.56 -11.49 1.08
C TRP A 96 17.34 -11.75 -0.23
N GLN A 97 16.92 -12.72 -1.04
CA GLN A 97 17.54 -12.99 -2.35
C GLN A 97 17.26 -11.92 -3.41
N GLN A 98 16.31 -11.02 -3.19
CA GLN A 98 16.07 -9.94 -4.16
C GLN A 98 17.12 -8.85 -4.03
N LYS A 99 17.54 -8.30 -5.16
CA LYS A 99 18.41 -7.13 -5.22
C LYS A 99 17.72 -5.93 -4.55
N GLU A 100 18.54 -5.07 -3.95
CA GLU A 100 18.15 -3.72 -3.46
C GLU A 100 17.23 -3.71 -2.23
N ILE A 101 17.07 -4.86 -1.55
CA ILE A 101 16.42 -4.92 -0.25
C ILE A 101 17.34 -4.35 0.82
N LYS A 102 16.77 -3.46 1.64
CA LYS A 102 17.44 -2.82 2.78
C LYS A 102 17.08 -3.48 4.11
N GLU A 103 15.88 -4.04 4.20
CA GLU A 103 15.35 -4.64 5.42
C GLU A 103 14.27 -5.66 5.06
N VAL A 104 14.24 -6.79 5.75
CA VAL A 104 13.12 -7.73 5.75
C VAL A 104 12.54 -7.79 7.15
N ILE A 105 11.27 -7.42 7.27
CA ILE A 105 10.49 -7.46 8.50
C ILE A 105 9.61 -8.70 8.42
N ASN A 106 9.91 -9.69 9.25
CA ASN A 106 9.22 -10.97 9.29
C ASN A 106 8.15 -10.98 10.39
N GLU A 107 6.88 -10.88 9.98
CA GLU A 107 5.69 -10.96 10.82
C GLU A 107 4.85 -12.20 10.49
N ILE A 108 5.50 -13.23 9.95
CA ILE A 108 4.88 -14.53 9.72
C ILE A 108 4.77 -15.25 11.06
N ARG A 109 3.60 -15.81 11.37
CA ARG A 109 3.41 -16.63 12.56
C ARG A 109 3.47 -18.11 12.23
N VAL A 110 4.19 -18.88 13.05
CA VAL A 110 4.16 -20.34 12.98
C VAL A 110 3.01 -20.83 13.85
N ILE A 111 1.90 -21.18 13.21
CA ILE A 111 0.70 -21.70 13.87
C ILE A 111 0.13 -22.85 13.04
N PRO A 112 -0.48 -23.87 13.65
CA PRO A 112 -1.24 -24.86 12.90
C PRO A 112 -2.23 -24.13 11.99
N ILE A 113 -2.19 -24.40 10.68
CA ILE A 113 -3.02 -23.67 9.71
C ILE A 113 -4.48 -23.94 10.06
N LYS A 114 -5.07 -23.00 10.79
CA LYS A 114 -6.51 -22.81 10.81
C LYS A 114 -6.82 -22.03 9.55
N MET A 115 -7.77 -22.50 8.76
CA MET A 115 -8.23 -21.72 7.62
C MET A 115 -8.62 -20.34 8.15
N ALA A 116 -7.91 -19.30 7.72
CA ALA A 116 -8.34 -17.94 7.97
C ALA A 116 -9.78 -17.85 7.46
N SER A 117 -10.73 -17.63 8.36
CA SER A 117 -12.12 -17.57 7.96
C SER A 117 -12.25 -16.45 6.94
N MET A 118 -13.00 -16.65 5.84
CA MET A 118 -13.24 -15.56 4.89
C MET A 118 -13.81 -14.31 5.59
N LEU A 119 -14.52 -14.51 6.71
CA LEU A 119 -15.01 -13.44 7.58
C LEU A 119 -13.88 -12.60 8.18
N ASP A 120 -12.75 -13.21 8.59
CA ASP A 120 -11.62 -12.47 9.15
C ASP A 120 -10.94 -11.59 8.08
N VAL A 121 -10.84 -12.07 6.83
CA VAL A 121 -10.29 -11.28 5.71
C VAL A 121 -11.15 -10.06 5.40
N THR A 122 -12.48 -10.21 5.37
CA THR A 122 -13.40 -9.08 5.17
C THR A 122 -13.29 -8.06 6.29
N VAL A 123 -13.25 -8.51 7.56
CA VAL A 123 -13.10 -7.64 8.73
C VAL A 123 -11.77 -6.87 8.67
N ASP A 124 -10.67 -7.54 8.34
CA ASP A 124 -9.35 -6.90 8.19
C ASP A 124 -9.32 -5.87 7.06
N GLY A 125 -10.01 -6.15 5.96
CA GLY A 125 -10.19 -5.21 4.85
C GLY A 125 -10.93 -3.96 5.30
N MET A 126 -12.03 -4.12 6.05
CA MET A 126 -12.80 -3.00 6.61
C MET A 126 -11.99 -2.18 7.62
N ILE A 127 -11.26 -2.83 8.53
CA ILE A 127 -10.35 -2.16 9.47
C ILE A 127 -9.32 -1.33 8.70
N THR A 128 -8.69 -1.92 7.68
CA THR A 128 -7.68 -1.24 6.86
C THR A 128 -8.26 -0.02 6.14
N ALA A 129 -9.45 -0.17 5.56
CA ALA A 129 -10.16 0.91 4.87
C ALA A 129 -10.54 2.04 5.84
N GLU A 130 -11.10 1.71 7.01
CA GLU A 130 -11.49 2.69 8.01
C GLU A 130 -10.28 3.47 8.53
N ILE A 131 -9.17 2.79 8.85
CA ILE A 131 -7.92 3.46 9.26
C ILE A 131 -7.47 4.40 8.15
N SER A 132 -7.38 3.92 6.91
CA SER A 132 -6.91 4.71 5.77
C SER A 132 -7.77 5.96 5.56
N THR A 133 -9.10 5.84 5.61
CA THR A 133 -10.04 6.97 5.52
C THR A 133 -9.87 7.94 6.68
N ARG A 134 -9.72 7.45 7.92
CA ARG A 134 -9.47 8.31 9.09
C ARG A 134 -8.14 9.07 8.97
N LEU A 135 -7.10 8.45 8.40
CA LEU A 135 -5.83 9.14 8.15
C LEU A 135 -5.96 10.20 7.05
N LEU A 136 -6.67 9.90 5.96
CA LEU A 136 -6.94 10.85 4.87
C LEU A 136 -7.69 12.10 5.35
N GLY A 137 -8.61 11.95 6.31
CA GLY A 137 -9.37 13.07 6.88
C GLY A 137 -8.57 13.99 7.82
N LYS A 138 -7.29 13.69 8.13
CA LYS A 138 -6.47 14.46 9.08
C LYS A 138 -5.44 15.32 8.36
N ARG A 139 -5.66 16.64 8.34
CA ARG A 139 -4.76 17.62 7.70
C ARG A 139 -3.32 17.60 8.24
N ASN A 140 -3.14 17.24 9.50
CA ASN A 140 -1.84 17.18 10.17
C ASN A 140 -1.11 15.84 9.97
N ILE A 141 -1.65 14.92 9.18
CA ILE A 141 -1.04 13.62 8.87
C ILE A 141 -0.82 13.56 7.36
N LYS A 142 0.40 13.25 6.94
CA LYS A 142 0.72 12.99 5.53
C LYS A 142 0.39 11.53 5.22
N SER A 143 -0.89 11.21 5.10
CA SER A 143 -1.40 9.83 4.94
C SER A 143 -0.72 9.05 3.80
N ILE A 144 -0.35 9.72 2.71
CA ILE A 144 0.39 9.14 1.57
C ILE A 144 1.74 8.54 1.95
N ASN A 145 2.33 8.97 3.07
CA ASN A 145 3.60 8.44 3.56
C ASN A 145 3.44 7.17 4.38
N TYR A 146 2.22 6.66 4.58
CA TYR A 146 1.94 5.47 5.39
C TYR A 146 1.34 4.36 4.54
N SER A 147 1.79 3.14 4.80
CA SER A 147 1.10 1.91 4.36
C SER A 147 0.47 1.25 5.57
N VAL A 148 -0.82 0.99 5.49
CA VAL A 148 -1.61 0.33 6.52
C VAL A 148 -2.00 -1.05 6.01
N ASN A 149 -1.68 -2.10 6.77
CA ASN A 149 -2.06 -3.47 6.43
C ASN A 149 -2.61 -4.16 7.68
N THR A 150 -3.73 -4.87 7.54
CA THR A 150 -4.30 -5.64 8.66
C THR A 150 -4.32 -7.12 8.31
N VAL A 151 -3.92 -7.95 9.27
CA VAL A 151 -4.00 -9.42 9.23
C VAL A 151 -4.37 -9.93 10.62
N ASP A 152 -5.44 -10.72 10.70
CA ASP A 152 -6.02 -11.27 11.93
C ASP A 152 -6.27 -10.19 13.00
N ARG A 153 -6.78 -9.03 12.55
CA ARG A 153 -7.04 -7.83 13.35
C ARG A 153 -5.78 -7.18 13.97
N VAL A 154 -4.58 -7.58 13.53
CA VAL A 154 -3.32 -6.90 13.85
C VAL A 154 -2.99 -5.92 12.73
N VAL A 155 -2.82 -4.65 13.09
CA VAL A 155 -2.51 -3.57 12.15
C VAL A 155 -1.01 -3.36 12.10
N TYR A 156 -0.45 -3.43 10.91
CA TYR A 156 0.94 -3.15 10.59
C TYR A 156 1.04 -1.81 9.86
N LEU A 157 1.76 -0.87 10.48
CA LEU A 157 2.02 0.45 9.94
C LEU A 157 3.46 0.54 9.43
N MET A 158 3.63 0.85 8.15
CA MET A 158 4.94 1.15 7.54
C MET A 158 4.94 2.55 6.95
N GLY A 159 6.14 3.09 6.69
CA GLY A 159 6.30 4.35 5.98
C GLY A 159 7.14 5.36 6.75
N ILE A 160 6.90 6.65 6.49
CA ILE A 160 7.70 7.76 7.03
C ILE A 160 6.81 8.78 7.75
N ALA A 161 7.05 8.97 9.05
CA ALA A 161 6.47 10.06 9.82
C ALA A 161 7.34 11.33 9.71
N GLN A 162 6.70 12.50 9.60
CA GLN A 162 7.42 13.77 9.62
C GLN A 162 7.99 14.06 11.00
N ASN A 163 7.27 13.67 12.06
CA ASN A 163 7.69 13.86 13.45
C ASN A 163 7.01 12.88 14.41
N LYS A 164 7.44 12.91 15.68
CA LYS A 164 6.92 12.05 16.76
C LYS A 164 5.43 12.28 17.05
N ALA A 165 4.95 13.51 16.90
CA ALA A 165 3.53 13.83 17.15
C ALA A 165 2.62 13.22 16.10
N GLU A 166 3.01 13.28 14.82
CA GLU A 166 2.30 12.64 13.71
C GLU A 166 2.23 11.13 13.90
N LEU A 167 3.37 10.48 14.20
CA LEU A 167 3.41 9.03 14.43
C LEU A 167 2.48 8.63 15.61
N LYS A 168 2.52 9.37 16.71
CA LYS A 168 1.64 9.12 17.86
C LYS A 168 0.16 9.26 17.47
N ALA A 169 -0.18 10.26 16.65
CA ALA A 169 -1.54 10.45 16.15
C ALA A 169 -1.99 9.28 15.26
N VAL A 170 -1.14 8.82 14.33
CA VAL A 170 -1.44 7.69 13.45
C VAL A 170 -1.69 6.41 14.25
N ILE A 171 -0.81 6.08 15.20
CA ILE A 171 -0.96 4.92 16.08
C ILE A 171 -2.26 5.02 16.90
N ALA A 172 -2.56 6.21 17.44
CA ALA A 172 -3.79 6.42 18.21
C ALA A 172 -5.06 6.26 17.36
N ILE A 173 -5.04 6.71 16.10
CA ILE A 173 -6.15 6.52 15.16
C ILE A 173 -6.37 5.03 14.89
N ALA A 174 -5.29 4.30 14.57
CA ALA A 174 -5.36 2.87 14.33
C ALA A 174 -5.93 2.10 15.52
N ARG A 175 -5.45 2.39 16.74
CA ARG A 175 -5.94 1.74 17.98
C ARG A 175 -7.42 2.01 18.29
N LYS A 176 -7.98 3.11 17.80
CA LYS A 176 -9.38 3.49 18.04
C LYS A 176 -10.37 2.86 17.06
N VAL A 177 -9.89 2.16 16.03
CA VAL A 177 -10.77 1.47 15.08
C VAL A 177 -11.30 0.20 15.73
N LYS A 178 -12.62 -0.02 15.59
CA LYS A 178 -13.30 -1.15 16.23
C LYS A 178 -12.74 -2.47 15.70
N GLY A 179 -12.49 -3.41 16.59
CA GLY A 179 -12.00 -4.75 16.24
C GLY A 179 -10.48 -4.84 16.13
N VAL A 180 -9.72 -3.74 16.16
CA VAL A 180 -8.25 -3.80 16.20
C VAL A 180 -7.78 -4.47 17.49
N LYS A 181 -7.02 -5.56 17.36
CA LYS A 181 -6.43 -6.29 18.50
C LYS A 181 -5.08 -5.70 18.91
N GLN A 182 -4.26 -5.33 17.93
CA GLN A 182 -2.90 -4.86 18.14
C GLN A 182 -2.48 -3.92 17.01
N VAL A 183 -1.59 -2.97 17.31
CA VAL A 183 -0.95 -2.10 16.33
C VAL A 183 0.56 -2.26 16.46
N VAL A 184 1.20 -2.73 15.40
CA VAL A 184 2.66 -2.83 15.24
C VAL A 184 3.12 -1.75 14.29
N SER A 185 4.14 -0.98 14.67
CA SER A 185 4.63 0.13 13.88
C SER A 185 6.09 -0.06 13.49
N TYR A 186 6.31 -0.07 12.18
CA TYR A 186 7.59 -0.07 11.50
C TYR A 186 7.84 1.27 10.78
N VAL A 187 7.14 2.32 11.22
CA VAL A 187 7.25 3.67 10.66
C VAL A 187 8.57 4.29 11.14
N ARG A 188 9.33 4.85 10.21
CA ARG A 188 10.56 5.58 10.49
C ARG A 188 10.31 7.09 10.50
N TYR A 189 11.18 7.84 11.15
CA TYR A 189 11.19 9.30 10.99
C TYR A 189 11.90 9.68 9.71
N ARG A 190 11.47 10.77 9.07
CA ARG A 190 12.08 11.29 7.82
C ARG A 190 13.59 11.49 7.93
N TYR A 191 14.07 11.90 9.11
CA TYR A 191 15.48 12.16 9.39
C TYR A 191 16.18 11.04 10.18
N SER A 192 15.58 9.85 10.26
CA SER A 192 16.24 8.69 10.87
C SER A 192 17.28 8.13 9.89
N LYS A 193 18.57 8.20 10.21
CA LYS A 193 19.60 7.40 9.50
C LYS A 193 19.21 5.93 9.60
N LEU A 194 19.18 5.22 8.47
CA LEU A 194 19.21 3.76 8.49
C LEU A 194 20.54 3.35 9.13
N ARG A 195 20.53 2.49 10.15
CA ARG A 195 21.78 1.84 10.58
C ARG A 195 22.15 0.91 9.42
N HIS A 196 23.23 1.26 8.73
CA HIS A 196 23.88 0.42 7.74
C HIS A 196 24.42 -0.86 8.40
#